data_AF-A0A9E4IYX7-F1
#
_entry.id   AF-A0A9E4IYX7-F1
#
_cell.length_a   1.000
_cell.length_b   1.000
_cell.length_c   1.000
_cell.angle_alpha   90.00
_cell.angle_beta   90.00
_cell.angle_gamma   90.00
#
_symmetry.space_group_name_H-M   'P 1'
#
loop_
_entity.id
_entity.type
_entity.pdbx_description
1 polymer ?
#
loop_
_entity_poly.entity_id
_entity_poly.type
_entity_poly.pdbx_seq_one_letter_code
_entity_poly.pdbx_strand_id
1 'polypeptide(L)'
;MPLLSYADTRPWARSIASKVRSREMPPWFADAPKGVFRNERGLSEAEIATIVDWVAAGAPAGDPAFAEDPASAAAMANGWTLGEPDFVVRME
;
A
#
# COMPACT_ATOMS: atom_id res chain seq x y z
N MET A 1 8.60 5.20 -11.74
CA MET A 1 8.02 3.97 -12.31
C MET A 1 6.72 3.70 -11.57
N PRO A 2 5.55 3.80 -12.22
CA PRO A 2 4.27 3.52 -11.56
C PRO A 2 4.10 2.00 -11.38
N LEU A 3 3.82 1.53 -10.16
CA LEU A 3 3.55 0.12 -9.84
C LEU A 3 2.06 -0.21 -10.11
N LEU A 4 1.57 0.12 -11.30
CA LEU A 4 0.14 0.04 -11.64
C LEU A 4 -0.23 -1.26 -12.35
N SER A 5 0.73 -2.01 -12.89
CA SER A 5 0.48 -3.33 -13.47
C SER A 5 1.28 -4.42 -12.76
N TYR A 6 0.83 -5.67 -12.91
CA TYR A 6 1.62 -6.83 -12.48
C TYR A 6 3.00 -6.86 -13.16
N ALA A 7 3.07 -6.52 -14.45
CA ALA A 7 4.33 -6.47 -15.19
C ALA A 7 5.32 -5.44 -14.62
N ASP A 8 4.81 -4.28 -14.18
CA ASP A 8 5.61 -3.25 -13.53
C ASP A 8 6.05 -3.65 -12.12
N THR A 9 5.22 -4.43 -11.41
CA THR A 9 5.42 -4.79 -10.00
C THR A 9 6.31 -6.00 -9.81
N ARG A 10 6.16 -7.03 -10.66
CA ARG A 10 6.85 -8.32 -10.56
C ARG A 10 8.38 -8.20 -10.40
N PRO A 11 9.11 -7.33 -11.14
CA PRO A 11 10.56 -7.18 -10.96
C PRO A 11 10.97 -6.78 -9.53
N TRP A 12 10.08 -6.11 -8.80
CA TRP A 12 10.33 -5.59 -7.46
C TRP A 12 9.90 -6.54 -6.34
N ALA A 13 9.34 -7.71 -6.65
CA ALA A 13 8.81 -8.66 -5.67
C ALA A 13 9.79 -8.93 -4.51
N ARG A 14 11.08 -9.15 -4.79
CA ARG A 14 12.11 -9.36 -3.76
C ARG A 14 12.32 -8.13 -2.86
N SER A 15 12.29 -6.94 -3.43
CA SER A 15 12.40 -5.68 -2.67
C SER A 15 11.19 -5.47 -1.77
N ILE A 16 9.98 -5.73 -2.30
CA ILE A 16 8.72 -5.67 -1.55
C ILE A 16 8.78 -6.60 -0.33
N ALA A 17 9.13 -7.88 -0.53
CA ALA A 17 9.27 -8.83 0.59
C ALA A 17 10.32 -8.37 1.61
N SER A 18 11.45 -7.81 1.17
CA SER A 18 12.48 -7.30 2.08
C SER A 18 11.96 -6.15 2.95
N LYS A 19 11.26 -5.19 2.34
CA LYS A 19 10.77 -3.98 3.03
C LYS A 19 9.60 -4.25 3.98
N VAL A 20 8.72 -5.18 3.59
CA VAL A 20 7.63 -5.64 4.45
C VAL A 20 8.18 -6.44 5.64
N ARG A 21 9.18 -7.31 5.40
CA ARG A 21 9.84 -8.07 6.47
C ARG A 21 10.59 -7.18 7.46
N SER A 22 11.23 -6.11 6.98
CA SER A 22 11.90 -5.13 7.85
C SER A 22 10.93 -4.13 8.51
N ARG A 23 9.62 -4.24 8.23
CA ARG A 23 8.57 -3.31 8.71
C ARG A 23 8.82 -1.84 8.32
N GLU A 24 9.66 -1.61 7.32
CA GLU A 24 9.81 -0.30 6.70
C GLU A 24 8.58 0.07 5.86
N MET A 25 7.87 -0.96 5.37
CA MET A 25 6.64 -0.81 4.59
C MET A 25 5.48 -1.55 5.26
N PRO A 26 4.29 -0.92 5.32
CA PRO A 26 4.03 0.48 4.97
C PRO A 26 4.65 1.45 5.98
N PRO A 27 5.12 2.63 5.54
CA PRO A 27 5.78 3.57 6.42
C PRO A 27 4.77 4.09 7.45
N TRP A 28 5.11 3.90 8.73
CA TRP A 28 4.34 4.37 9.85
C TRP A 28 5.29 5.11 10.80
N PHE A 29 5.18 6.44 10.82
CA PHE A 29 6.10 7.30 11.58
C PHE A 29 5.70 7.51 13.04
N ALA A 30 4.55 6.95 13.47
CA ALA A 30 4.15 7.04 14.86
C ALA A 30 4.97 6.06 15.68
N ASP A 31 5.80 6.59 16.57
CA ASP A 31 6.59 5.83 17.53
C ASP A 31 5.68 5.38 18.68
N ALA A 32 5.73 4.10 19.05
CA ALA A 32 4.88 3.57 20.12
C ALA A 32 5.70 3.34 21.39
N PRO A 33 5.21 3.85 22.55
CA PRO A 33 4.60 2.91 23.47
C PRO A 33 3.24 3.34 24.08
N LYS A 34 2.44 2.31 24.41
CA LYS A 34 1.07 2.27 25.00
C LYS A 34 -0.07 2.85 24.15
N GLY A 35 -0.59 2.02 23.24
CA GLY A 35 -1.90 2.20 22.59
C GLY A 35 -1.92 1.63 21.18
N VAL A 36 -3.11 1.24 20.69
CA VAL A 36 -3.35 0.92 19.28
C VAL A 36 -3.96 2.16 18.64
N PHE A 37 -3.40 2.63 17.52
CA PHE A 37 -4.04 3.70 16.76
C PHE A 37 -5.26 3.13 16.05
N ARG A 38 -6.40 3.84 16.09
CA ARG A 38 -7.63 3.42 15.38
C ARG A 38 -7.41 3.14 13.89
N ASN A 39 -6.42 3.80 13.28
CA ASN A 39 -6.06 3.69 11.86
C ASN A 39 -4.57 3.32 11.70
N GLU A 40 -4.05 2.44 12.55
CA GLU A 40 -2.69 1.93 12.40
C GLU A 40 -2.55 1.26 11.02
N ARG A 41 -1.53 1.67 10.27
CA ARG A 41 -1.35 1.20 8.88
C ARG A 41 -0.40 0.01 8.79
N GLY A 42 0.12 -0.50 9.91
CA GLY A 42 1.06 -1.61 9.94
C GLY A 42 0.45 -2.93 9.42
N LEU A 43 1.31 -3.81 8.92
CA LEU A 43 0.93 -5.17 8.55
C LEU A 43 1.10 -6.09 9.75
N SER A 44 0.10 -6.95 9.97
CA SER A 44 0.21 -8.08 10.89
C SER A 44 1.21 -9.12 10.38
N GLU A 45 1.68 -9.99 11.28
CA GLU A 45 2.58 -11.10 10.90
C GLU A 45 1.98 -12.01 9.82
N ALA A 46 0.66 -12.24 9.86
CA ALA A 46 -0.04 -13.05 8.87
C ALA A 46 -0.05 -12.39 7.47
N GLU A 47 -0.24 -11.08 7.40
CA GLU A 47 -0.19 -10.33 6.14
C GLU A 47 1.24 -10.27 5.60
N ILE A 48 2.24 -10.05 6.47
CA ILE A 48 3.67 -10.12 6.12
C ILE A 48 3.99 -11.50 5.52
N ALA A 49 3.58 -12.58 6.18
CA ALA A 49 3.82 -13.94 5.73
C ALA A 49 3.18 -14.20 4.36
N THR A 50 1.93 -13.78 4.17
CA THR A 50 1.21 -13.90 2.89
C THR A 50 2.00 -13.28 1.73
N ILE A 51 2.53 -12.06 1.92
CA ILE A 51 3.32 -11.39 0.89
C ILE A 51 4.64 -12.12 0.65
N VAL A 52 5.34 -12.52 1.72
CA VAL A 52 6.63 -13.20 1.63
C VAL A 52 6.50 -14.55 0.93
N ASP A 53 5.47 -15.33 1.24
CA ASP A 53 5.22 -16.64 0.67
C ASP A 53 4.84 -16.53 -0.81
N TRP A 54 4.04 -15.53 -1.17
CA TRP A 54 3.76 -15.22 -2.58
C TRP A 54 5.04 -14.92 -3.37
N VAL A 55 5.97 -14.16 -2.80
CA VAL A 55 7.28 -13.90 -3.43
C VAL A 55 8.13 -15.17 -3.50
N ALA A 56 8.13 -16.00 -2.45
CA ALA A 56 8.86 -17.27 -2.42
C ALA A 56 8.33 -18.26 -3.48
N ALA A 57 7.03 -18.24 -3.75
CA ALA A 57 6.39 -19.03 -4.82
C ALA A 57 6.67 -18.49 -6.24
N GLY A 58 7.52 -17.46 -6.38
CA GLY A 58 7.87 -16.87 -7.68
C GLY A 58 6.96 -15.72 -8.11
N ALA A 59 6.18 -15.15 -7.17
CA ALA A 59 5.26 -14.04 -7.38
C ALA A 59 4.26 -14.31 -8.51
N PRO A 60 3.49 -15.42 -8.48
CA PRO A 60 2.55 -15.75 -9.56
C PRO A 60 1.51 -14.65 -9.76
N ALA A 61 1.13 -14.41 -11.01
CA ALA A 61 0.02 -13.51 -11.34
C ALA A 61 -1.30 -14.11 -10.86
N GLY A 62 -2.19 -13.25 -10.35
CA GLY A 62 -3.58 -13.62 -10.09
C GLY A 62 -4.39 -13.75 -11.39
N ASP A 63 -5.65 -14.12 -11.26
CA ASP A 63 -6.58 -14.15 -12.39
C ASP A 63 -6.89 -12.71 -12.86
N PRO A 64 -6.62 -12.37 -14.14
CA PRO A 64 -6.91 -11.05 -14.70
C PRO A 64 -8.37 -10.61 -14.57
N ALA A 65 -9.33 -11.54 -14.43
CA ALA A 65 -10.73 -11.21 -14.23
C ALA A 65 -10.99 -10.49 -12.90
N PHE A 66 -10.10 -10.63 -11.92
CA PHE A 66 -10.13 -9.90 -10.64
C PHE A 66 -9.19 -8.69 -10.62
N ALA A 67 -8.51 -8.37 -11.72
CA ALA A 67 -7.67 -7.19 -11.79
C ALA A 67 -8.55 -5.93 -11.85
N GLU A 68 -8.47 -5.09 -10.82
CA GLU A 68 -9.12 -3.78 -10.82
C GLU A 68 -8.37 -2.80 -11.73
N ASP A 69 -9.11 -1.83 -12.29
CA ASP A 69 -8.51 -0.73 -13.06
C ASP A 69 -7.57 0.07 -12.13
N PRO A 70 -6.26 0.16 -12.43
CA PRO A 70 -5.32 0.94 -11.62
C PRO A 70 -5.69 2.43 -11.54
N ALA A 71 -6.44 2.96 -12.51
CA ALA A 71 -6.96 4.33 -12.48
C ALA A 71 -8.07 4.54 -11.44
N SER A 72 -8.73 3.47 -10.99
CA SER A 72 -9.72 3.54 -9.91
C SER A 72 -9.08 3.92 -8.57
N ALA A 73 -7.83 3.50 -8.33
CA ALA A 73 -7.03 3.95 -7.20
C ALA A 73 -6.59 5.43 -7.34
N ALA A 74 -6.37 5.89 -8.57
CA ALA A 74 -6.02 7.29 -8.87
C ALA A 74 -7.23 8.25 -8.76
N ALA A 75 -8.47 7.75 -8.83
CA ALA A 75 -9.68 8.55 -8.61
C ALA A 75 -9.75 9.18 -7.21
N MET A 76 -8.86 8.78 -6.29
CA MET A 76 -8.64 9.43 -5.00
C MET A 76 -7.99 10.84 -5.09
N ALA A 77 -7.62 11.33 -6.28
CA ALA A 77 -6.82 12.55 -6.43
C ALA A 77 -7.53 13.76 -7.06
N ASN A 78 -8.86 13.72 -7.27
CA ASN A 78 -9.58 14.82 -7.92
C ASN A 78 -10.47 15.62 -6.95
N GLY A 79 -10.41 15.32 -5.65
CA GLY A 79 -11.24 15.96 -4.64
C GLY A 79 -10.84 15.56 -3.21
N TRP A 80 -11.51 16.17 -2.23
CA TRP A 80 -11.26 15.92 -0.82
C TRP A 80 -11.78 14.54 -0.41
N THR A 81 -10.87 13.61 -0.13
CA THR A 81 -11.19 12.20 0.21
C THR A 81 -11.89 12.03 1.55
N LEU A 82 -11.85 13.05 2.41
CA LEU A 82 -12.51 13.08 3.73
C LEU A 82 -13.74 14.00 3.74
N GLY A 83 -14.22 14.43 2.57
CA GLY A 83 -15.26 15.44 2.41
C GLY A 83 -14.69 16.84 2.19
N GLU A 84 -15.49 17.73 1.59
CA GLU A 84 -15.10 19.11 1.34
C GLU A 84 -14.77 19.84 2.66
N PRO A 85 -13.62 20.52 2.76
CA PRO A 85 -13.27 21.31 3.93
C PRO A 85 -14.26 22.44 4.13
N ASP A 86 -14.61 22.69 5.39
CA ASP A 86 -15.41 23.86 5.75
C ASP A 86 -14.69 25.19 5.46
N PHE A 87 -13.36 25.16 5.25
CA PHE A 87 -12.55 26.35 4.96
C PHE A 87 -11.28 26.02 4.15
N VAL A 88 -11.00 26.82 3.12
CA VAL A 88 -9.79 26.71 2.27
C VAL A 88 -9.05 28.05 2.23
N VAL A 89 -7.81 28.08 2.73
CA VAL A 89 -6.95 29.26 2.69
C VAL A 89 -6.16 29.29 1.38
N ARG A 90 -6.14 30.44 0.70
CA ARG A 90 -5.24 30.71 -0.43
C ARG A 90 -4.09 31.57 0.06
N MET A 91 -2.87 31.18 -0.30
CA MET A 91 -1.66 31.97 -0.07
C MET A 91 -1.36 32.74 -1.36
N GLU A 92 -1.11 34.05 -1.24
CA GLU A 92 -0.60 34.90 -2.33
C GLU A 92 0.92 34.81 -2.45
#